data_AF-A0A9D5Q469-F1
#
_entry.id   AF-A0A9D5Q469-F1
#
_cell.length_a   1.000
_cell.length_b   1.000
_cell.length_c   1.000
_cell.angle_alpha   90.00
_cell.angle_beta   90.00
_cell.angle_gamma   90.00
#
_symmetry.space_group_name_H-M   'P 1'
#
loop_
_entity.id
_entity.type
_entity.pdbx_description
1 polymer ?
#
loop_
_entity_poly.entity_id
_entity_poly.type
_entity_poly.pdbx_seq_one_letter_code
_entity_poly.pdbx_strand_id
1 'polypeptide(L)'
;MGSFLDRILASKYQKLYFSAFAIVLAFLAGAVLILINRQNPLLAYSSLIQGAFGKPYRLANTLQRTVPLTLTGLSVAVAFKAGVWNIGS
;
A
#
# COMPACT_ATOMS: atom_id res chain seq x y z
N MET A 1 -9.91 -35.26 -7.50
CA MET A 1 -8.75 -34.42 -7.87
C MET A 1 -9.06 -32.91 -7.99
N GLY A 2 -10.32 -32.44 -7.81
CA GLY A 2 -10.67 -31.01 -7.94
C GLY A 2 -10.51 -30.17 -6.67
N SER A 3 -10.65 -30.77 -5.48
CA SER A 3 -10.68 -30.05 -4.20
C SER A 3 -9.37 -29.40 -3.74
N PHE A 4 -8.22 -29.78 -4.34
CA PHE A 4 -6.92 -29.21 -4.00
C PHE A 4 -6.66 -27.89 -4.75
N LEU A 5 -7.07 -27.82 -6.03
CA LEU A 5 -6.94 -26.61 -6.83
C LEU A 5 -7.86 -25.49 -6.31
N ASP A 6 -9.07 -25.84 -5.86
CA ASP A 6 -10.02 -24.88 -5.28
C ASP A 6 -9.47 -24.24 -3.99
N ARG A 7 -8.75 -25.00 -3.15
CA ARG A 7 -8.13 -24.48 -1.92
C ARG A 7 -6.97 -23.54 -2.19
N ILE A 8 -6.16 -23.83 -3.21
CA ILE A 8 -5.04 -22.95 -3.61
C ILE A 8 -5.59 -21.65 -4.22
N LEU A 9 -6.56 -21.75 -5.12
CA LEU A 9 -7.22 -20.60 -5.72
C LEU A 9 -7.91 -19.75 -4.64
N ALA A 10 -8.71 -20.36 -3.76
CA ALA A 10 -9.36 -19.67 -2.65
C ALA A 10 -8.37 -18.91 -1.76
N SER A 11 -7.22 -19.50 -1.42
CA SER A 11 -6.20 -18.81 -0.62
C SER A 11 -5.57 -17.61 -1.34
N LYS A 12 -5.41 -17.68 -2.66
CA LYS A 12 -4.83 -16.63 -3.49
C LYS A 12 -5.80 -15.45 -3.61
N TYR A 13 -7.09 -15.75 -3.84
CA TYR A 13 -8.15 -14.73 -3.92
C TYR A 13 -8.44 -14.09 -2.56
N GLN A 14 -8.42 -14.86 -1.46
CA GLN A 14 -8.60 -14.30 -0.11
C GLN A 14 -7.50 -13.28 0.23
N LYS A 15 -6.22 -13.61 0.00
CA LYS A 15 -5.12 -12.67 0.27
C LYS A 15 -5.22 -11.38 -0.55
N LEU A 16 -5.58 -11.49 -1.83
CA LEU A 16 -5.78 -10.33 -2.70
C LEU A 16 -6.95 -9.45 -2.22
N TYR A 17 -8.06 -10.07 -1.81
CA TYR A 17 -9.23 -9.36 -1.29
C TYR A 17 -8.89 -8.58 -0.01
N PHE A 18 -8.22 -9.23 0.95
CA PHE A 18 -7.78 -8.56 2.19
C PHE A 18 -6.87 -7.37 1.92
N SER A 19 -5.87 -7.51 1.03
CA SER A 19 -4.99 -6.39 0.66
C SER A 19 -5.74 -5.26 -0.04
N ALA A 20 -6.65 -5.56 -0.97
CA ALA A 20 -7.45 -4.55 -1.65
C ALA A 20 -8.36 -3.81 -0.66
N PHE A 21 -8.99 -4.53 0.27
CA PHE A 21 -9.83 -3.95 1.31
C PHE A 21 -9.05 -3.02 2.25
N ALA A 22 -7.83 -3.42 2.64
CA ALA A 22 -6.94 -2.57 3.44
C ALA A 22 -6.56 -1.28 2.71
N ILE A 23 -6.29 -1.34 1.40
CA ILE A 23 -5.99 -0.15 0.58
C ILE A 23 -7.21 0.79 0.56
N VAL A 24 -8.41 0.27 0.33
CA VAL A 24 -9.65 1.08 0.34
C VAL A 24 -9.86 1.74 1.69
N LEU A 25 -9.68 1.01 2.80
CA LEU A 25 -9.75 1.56 4.15
C LEU A 25 -8.73 2.68 4.38
N ALA A 26 -7.50 2.53 3.90
CA ALA A 26 -6.48 3.57 4.01
C ALA A 26 -6.88 4.86 3.26
N PHE A 27 -7.47 4.72 2.06
CA PHE A 27 -8.03 5.86 1.33
C PHE A 27 -9.23 6.47 2.06
N LEU A 28 -10.15 5.67 2.61
CA LEU A 28 -11.27 6.21 3.39
C LEU A 28 -10.79 6.97 4.64
N ALA A 29 -9.82 6.43 5.37
CA ALA A 29 -9.23 7.11 6.51
C ALA A 29 -8.58 8.45 6.12
N GLY A 30 -7.83 8.47 5.01
CA GLY A 30 -7.30 9.72 4.45
C GLY A 30 -8.39 10.72 4.06
N ALA A 31 -9.49 10.26 3.47
CA ALA A 31 -10.60 11.11 3.07
C ALA A 31 -11.29 11.75 4.29
N VAL A 32 -11.45 11.00 5.38
CA VAL A 32 -11.95 11.52 6.66
C VAL A 32 -11.03 12.62 7.19
N LEU A 33 -9.71 12.42 7.18
CA LEU A 33 -8.75 13.46 7.59
C LEU A 33 -8.87 14.73 6.73
N ILE A 34 -9.05 14.59 5.43
CA ILE A 34 -9.22 15.73 4.52
C ILE A 34 -10.55 16.47 4.79
N LEU A 35 -11.63 15.72 5.05
CA LEU A 35 -12.94 16.28 5.42
C LEU A 35 -12.89 17.07 6.73
N ILE A 36 -12.16 16.58 7.73
CA ILE A 36 -11.96 17.29 9.01
C ILE A 36 -11.29 18.66 8.78
N ASN A 37 -10.38 18.75 7.81
CA ASN A 37 -9.75 19.99 7.38
C ASN A 37 -10.65 20.88 6.48
N ARG A 38 -11.94 20.54 6.34
CA ARG A 38 -12.93 21.23 5.49
C ARG A 38 -12.51 21.34 4.02
N GLN A 39 -11.70 20.42 3.54
CA GLN A 39 -11.31 20.34 2.13
C GLN A 39 -12.05 19.23 1.41
N ASN A 40 -12.14 19.35 0.08
CA ASN A 40 -12.79 18.34 -0.75
C ASN A 40 -11.82 17.15 -1.00
N PRO A 41 -12.13 15.93 -0.53
CA PRO A 41 -11.25 14.77 -0.71
C PRO A 41 -10.97 14.42 -2.17
N LEU A 42 -11.96 14.59 -3.07
CA LEU A 42 -11.78 14.29 -4.49
C LEU A 42 -10.74 15.23 -5.10
N LEU A 43 -10.79 16.51 -4.73
CA LEU A 43 -9.86 17.52 -5.25
C LEU A 43 -8.46 17.36 -4.64
N ALA A 44 -8.38 16.95 -3.37
CA ALA A 44 -7.11 16.62 -2.73
C ALA A 44 -6.45 15.40 -3.39
N TYR A 45 -7.20 14.32 -3.64
CA TYR A 45 -6.66 13.14 -4.32
C TYR A 45 -6.29 13.39 -5.77
N SER A 46 -7.08 14.17 -6.52
CA SER A 46 -6.70 14.55 -7.89
C SER A 46 -5.41 15.36 -7.91
N SER A 47 -5.25 16.29 -6.96
CA SER A 47 -4.02 17.06 -6.78
C SER A 47 -2.84 16.17 -6.39
N LEU A 48 -3.07 15.12 -5.59
CA LEU A 48 -2.04 14.15 -5.19
C LEU A 48 -1.53 13.36 -6.40
N ILE A 49 -2.44 12.87 -7.24
CA ILE A 49 -2.10 12.15 -8.48
C ILE A 49 -1.38 13.08 -9.46
N GLN A 50 -1.86 14.30 -9.65
CA GLN A 50 -1.23 15.27 -10.55
C GLN A 50 0.13 15.76 -10.01
N GLY A 51 0.27 15.81 -8.68
CA GLY A 51 1.54 16.08 -8.00
C GLY A 51 2.55 14.97 -8.19
N ALA A 52 2.13 13.70 -8.14
CA ALA A 52 3.00 12.54 -8.30
C ALA A 52 3.38 12.26 -9.77
N PHE A 53 2.40 12.32 -10.69
CA PHE A 53 2.56 11.85 -12.07
C PHE A 53 2.52 12.97 -13.13
N GLY A 54 2.21 14.22 -12.77
CA GLY A 54 1.91 15.26 -13.76
C GLY A 54 3.07 15.72 -14.64
N LYS A 55 4.34 15.56 -14.21
CA LYS A 55 5.53 15.88 -15.01
C LYS A 55 6.63 14.84 -14.79
N PRO A 56 7.50 14.55 -15.78
CA PRO A 56 8.61 13.59 -15.62
C PRO A 56 9.49 13.87 -14.42
N TYR A 57 9.81 15.13 -14.15
CA TYR A 57 10.61 15.53 -12.98
C TYR A 57 9.91 15.20 -11.65
N ARG A 58 8.59 15.41 -11.56
CA ARG A 58 7.82 15.09 -10.35
C ARG A 58 7.70 13.60 -10.12
N LEU A 59 7.57 12.83 -11.20
CA LEU A 59 7.60 11.37 -11.15
C LEU A 59 8.96 10.86 -10.67
N ALA A 60 10.06 11.41 -11.20
CA ALA A 60 11.41 11.07 -10.77
C ALA A 60 11.61 11.36 -9.27
N ASN A 61 11.19 12.53 -8.79
CA ASN A 61 11.25 12.85 -7.36
C ASN A 61 10.37 11.92 -6.51
N THR A 62 9.19 11.52 -7.00
CA THR A 62 8.30 10.57 -6.31
C THR A 62 8.97 9.20 -6.21
N LEU A 63 9.60 8.72 -7.28
CA LEU A 63 10.34 7.45 -7.28
C LEU A 63 11.58 7.53 -6.38
N GLN A 64 12.36 8.62 -6.44
CA GLN A 64 13.53 8.82 -5.60
C GLN A 64 13.20 8.70 -4.10
N ARG A 65 12.01 9.14 -3.69
CA ARG A 65 11.53 9.03 -2.31
C ARG A 65 10.90 7.67 -2.01
N THR A 66 10.15 7.11 -2.95
CA THR A 66 9.43 5.84 -2.75
C THR A 66 10.36 4.63 -2.76
N VAL A 67 11.40 4.61 -3.60
CA VAL A 67 12.35 3.50 -3.71
C VAL A 67 13.01 3.12 -2.38
N PRO A 68 13.62 4.03 -1.60
CA PRO A 68 14.20 3.64 -0.32
C PRO A 68 13.14 3.15 0.66
N LEU A 69 11.95 3.76 0.70
CA LEU A 69 10.85 3.34 1.58
C LEU A 69 10.37 1.92 1.26
N THR A 70 10.23 1.56 -0.01
CA THR A 70 9.81 0.21 -0.43
C THR A 70 10.90 -0.81 -0.13
N LEU A 71 12.18 -0.47 -0.35
CA LEU A 71 13.30 -1.33 0.02
C LEU A 71 13.36 -1.57 1.53
N THR A 72 13.14 -0.54 2.36
CA THR A 72 13.06 -0.70 3.82
C THR A 72 11.91 -1.63 4.22
N GLY A 73 10.71 -1.43 3.66
CA GLY A 73 9.57 -2.32 3.93
C GLY A 73 9.84 -3.76 3.49
N LEU A 74 10.51 -3.95 2.35
CA LEU A 74 10.90 -5.27 1.86
C LEU A 74 11.92 -5.94 2.79
N SER A 75 12.92 -5.21 3.28
CA SER A 75 13.90 -5.72 4.25
C SER A 75 13.23 -6.20 5.54
N VAL A 76 12.27 -5.43 6.07
CA VAL A 76 11.50 -5.82 7.27
C VAL A 76 10.64 -7.06 7.00
N ALA A 77 10.00 -7.15 5.83
CA ALA A 77 9.22 -8.32 5.45
C ALA A 77 10.09 -9.59 5.37
N VAL A 78 11.32 -9.47 4.87
CA VAL A 78 12.31 -10.57 4.86
C VAL A 78 12.72 -10.96 6.28
N ALA A 79 13.00 -9.99 7.15
CA ALA A 79 13.36 -10.25 8.55
C ALA A 79 12.26 -11.00 9.32
N PHE A 80 10.99 -10.58 9.16
CA PHE A 80 9.85 -11.29 9.76
C PHE A 80 9.65 -12.68 9.16
N LYS A 81 9.89 -12.86 7.86
CA LYS A 81 9.86 -14.19 7.23
C LYS A 81 10.97 -15.10 7.75
N ALA A 82 12.14 -14.54 8.08
CA ALA A 82 13.26 -15.28 8.67
C ALA A 82 13.06 -15.63 10.17
N GLY A 83 11.93 -15.24 10.76
CA GLY A 83 11.63 -15.53 12.16
C GLY A 83 12.43 -14.68 13.15
N VAL A 84 13.05 -13.59 12.68
CA VAL A 84 13.70 -12.61 13.55
C VAL A 84 12.61 -11.74 14.18
N TRP A 85 11.98 -12.29 15.21
CA TRP A 85 11.02 -11.61 16.08
C TRP A 85 11.71 -10.92 17.25
N ASN A 86 13.03 -11.10 17.38
CA ASN A 86 13.79 -10.67 18.53
C ASN A 86 15.04 -9.90 18.11
N ILE A 87 14.89 -8.59 17.95
CA ILE A 87 16.01 -7.63 17.84
C ILE A 87 16.41 -7.13 19.26
N GLY A 88 15.85 -7.71 20.33
CA GLY A 88 16.04 -7.23 21.72
C GLY A 88 15.80 -8.26 22.83
N SER A 89 16.57 -9.35 22.83
CA SER A 89 16.85 -10.20 24.00
C SER A 89 18.34 -10.41 24.14
#